data_AF-A0A929BMY7-F1
#
_entry.id   AF-A0A929BMY7-F1
#
_cell.length_a   1.000
_cell.length_b   1.000
_cell.length_c   1.000
_cell.angle_alpha   90.00
_cell.angle_beta   90.00
_cell.angle_gamma   90.00
#
_symmetry.space_group_name_H-M   'P 1'
#
loop_
_entity.id
_entity.type
_entity.pdbx_description
1 polymer ?
#
loop_
_entity_poly.entity_id
_entity_poly.type
_entity_poly.pdbx_seq_one_letter_code
_entity_poly.pdbx_strand_id
1 'polypeptide(L)'
;VRCDLGDLQAWVCAPEDLVIQKAVAGRAKDWQDIEGILIEQYGHLNLEYLEDWLSQFAELLGQPEILSQYQAIQSRIAAARGKAE
;
A
#
# COMPACT_ATOMS: atom_id res chain seq x y z
N VAL A 1 -6.61 -3.79 12.68
CA VAL A 1 -7.85 -4.58 12.49
C VAL A 1 -7.77 -5.91 13.25
N ARG A 2 -8.90 -6.49 13.65
CA ARG A 2 -8.93 -7.83 14.26
C ARG A 2 -9.06 -8.88 13.16
N CYS A 3 -8.19 -9.88 13.19
CA CYS A 3 -8.12 -10.94 12.18
C CYS A 3 -8.31 -12.31 12.84
N ASP A 4 -9.00 -13.19 12.13
CA ASP A 4 -9.14 -14.61 12.48
C ASP A 4 -8.02 -15.41 11.84
N LEU A 5 -7.23 -16.10 12.65
CA LEU A 5 -6.11 -16.95 12.24
C LEU A 5 -6.40 -18.42 12.58
N GLY A 6 -7.68 -18.82 12.64
CA GLY A 6 -8.13 -20.16 12.99
C GLY A 6 -8.38 -20.26 14.49
N ASP A 7 -7.48 -20.91 15.22
CA ASP A 7 -7.62 -21.08 16.68
C ASP A 7 -7.26 -19.80 17.48
N LEU A 8 -6.81 -18.74 16.78
CA LEU A 8 -6.36 -17.50 17.38
C LEU A 8 -7.05 -16.28 16.74
N GLN A 9 -7.42 -15.33 17.60
CA GLN A 9 -7.86 -14.01 17.21
C GLN A 9 -6.78 -12.99 17.59
N ALA A 10 -6.28 -12.24 16.61
CA ALA A 10 -5.19 -11.31 16.82
C ALA A 10 -5.52 -9.92 16.27
N TRP A 11 -4.97 -8.90 16.90
CA TRP A 11 -4.93 -7.55 16.34
C TRP A 11 -3.72 -7.45 15.41
N VAL A 12 -3.98 -7.08 14.17
CA VAL A 12 -2.96 -6.82 13.13
C VAL A 12 -3.12 -5.39 12.61
N CYS A 13 -2.10 -4.84 11.96
CA CYS A 13 -2.22 -3.54 11.28
C CYS A 13 -3.26 -3.61 10.14
N ALA A 14 -3.85 -2.47 9.76
CA ALA A 14 -4.65 -2.44 8.54
C ALA A 14 -3.74 -2.65 7.31
N PRO A 15 -4.28 -3.13 6.17
CA PRO A 15 -3.51 -3.20 4.93
C PRO A 15 -2.91 -1.85 4.54
N GLU A 16 -3.63 -0.75 4.74
CA GLU A 16 -3.15 0.61 4.47
C GLU A 16 -1.93 0.97 5.31
N ASP A 17 -2.00 0.71 6.62
CA ASP A 17 -0.89 0.96 7.55
C ASP A 17 0.35 0.15 7.15
N LEU A 18 0.16 -1.08 6.68
CA LEU A 18 1.25 -1.94 6.21
C LEU A 18 1.90 -1.39 4.94
N VAL A 19 1.11 -0.86 4.00
CA VAL A 19 1.62 -0.19 2.79
C VAL A 19 2.43 1.05 3.17
N ILE A 20 1.91 1.91 4.06
CA ILE A 20 2.61 3.11 4.52
C ILE A 20 3.95 2.74 5.17
N GLN A 21 3.95 1.78 6.09
CA GLN A 21 5.16 1.35 6.79
C GLN A 21 6.20 0.78 5.82
N LYS A 22 5.77 -0.02 4.84
CA LYS A 22 6.65 -0.60 3.81
C LYS A 22 7.24 0.46 2.89
N ALA A 23 6.43 1.42 2.44
CA ALA A 23 6.87 2.48 1.55
C ALA A 23 7.93 3.36 2.20
N VAL A 24 7.75 3.69 3.49
CA VAL A 24 8.72 4.44 4.29
C VAL A 24 10.00 3.64 4.54
N ALA A 25 9.92 2.31 4.70
CA ALA A 25 11.11 1.46 4.83
C ALA A 25 11.94 1.39 3.53
N GLY A 26 11.28 1.50 2.36
CA GLY A 26 11.91 1.79 1.07
C GLY A 26 12.84 0.72 0.49
N ARG A 27 12.88 -0.50 1.03
CA ARG A 27 13.75 -1.56 0.48
C ARG A 27 13.16 -2.11 -0.81
N ALA A 28 14.00 -2.59 -1.73
CA ALA A 28 13.55 -3.14 -3.01
C ALA A 28 12.46 -4.24 -2.88
N LYS A 29 12.53 -5.06 -1.83
CA LYS A 29 11.52 -6.08 -1.55
C LYS A 29 10.19 -5.50 -1.05
N ASP A 30 10.21 -4.38 -0.32
CA ASP A 30 9.00 -3.77 0.23
C ASP A 30 8.04 -3.32 -0.88
N TRP A 31 8.58 -2.85 -2.02
CA TRP A 31 7.77 -2.47 -3.19
C TRP A 31 7.05 -3.65 -3.85
N GLN A 32 7.67 -4.84 -3.87
CA GLN A 32 7.02 -6.06 -4.35
C GLN A 32 5.89 -6.49 -3.41
N ASP A 33 6.10 -6.36 -2.10
CA ASP A 33 5.07 -6.64 -1.10
C ASP A 33 3.90 -5.65 -1.21
N ILE A 34 4.18 -4.35 -1.40
CA ILE A 34 3.16 -3.32 -1.62
C ILE A 34 2.33 -3.63 -2.86
N GLU A 35 2.97 -3.99 -3.98
CA GLU A 35 2.25 -4.39 -5.19
C GLU A 35 1.31 -5.57 -4.93
N GLY A 36 1.77 -6.61 -4.22
CA GLY A 36 0.93 -7.73 -3.83
C GLY A 36 -0.29 -7.30 -3.02
N ILE A 37 -0.10 -6.43 -2.02
CA ILE A 37 -1.19 -5.90 -1.20
C ILE A 37 -2.20 -5.11 -2.06
N LEU A 38 -1.72 -4.24 -2.95
CA LEU A 38 -2.58 -3.45 -3.84
C LEU A 38 -3.40 -4.32 -4.82
N ILE A 39 -2.84 -5.46 -5.26
CA ILE A 39 -3.53 -6.42 -6.13
C ILE A 39 -4.62 -7.18 -5.37
N GLU A 40 -4.28 -7.71 -4.19
CA GLU A 40 -5.17 -8.55 -3.37
C GLU A 40 -6.29 -7.75 -2.71
N GLN A 41 -6.02 -6.49 -2.35
CA GLN A 41 -6.98 -5.58 -1.71
C GLN A 41 -7.58 -4.57 -2.70
N TYR A 42 -7.50 -4.85 -4.00
CA TYR A 42 -8.00 -3.94 -5.03
C TYR A 42 -9.48 -3.60 -4.80
N GLY A 43 -9.81 -2.30 -4.80
CA GLY A 43 -11.16 -1.81 -4.56
C GLY A 43 -11.59 -1.77 -3.09
N HIS A 44 -10.79 -2.29 -2.16
CA HIS A 44 -11.07 -2.29 -0.72
C HIS A 44 -10.23 -1.28 0.06
N LEU A 45 -9.07 -0.89 -0.48
CA LEU A 45 -8.16 0.06 0.15
C LEU A 45 -8.70 1.49 0.08
N ASN A 46 -8.46 2.25 1.15
CA ASN A 46 -8.64 3.69 1.12
C ASN A 46 -7.42 4.37 0.45
N LEU A 47 -7.52 4.61 -0.85
CA LEU A 47 -6.44 5.21 -1.65
C LEU A 47 -6.14 6.66 -1.28
N GLU A 48 -7.16 7.44 -0.90
CA GLU A 48 -6.99 8.83 -0.46
C GLU A 48 -6.16 8.88 0.84
N TYR A 49 -6.49 8.03 1.81
CA TYR A 49 -5.70 7.90 3.04
C TYR A 49 -4.25 7.51 2.78
N LEU A 50 -4.01 6.59 1.85
CA LEU A 50 -2.66 6.18 1.46
C LEU A 50 -1.89 7.35 0.82
N GLU A 51 -2.49 8.04 -0.15
CA GLU A 51 -1.85 9.18 -0.83
C GLU A 51 -1.52 10.32 0.14
N ASP A 52 -2.43 10.65 1.05
CA ASP A 52 -2.24 11.70 2.06
C ASP A 52 -1.05 11.41 2.98
N TRP A 53 -0.96 10.18 3.51
CA TRP A 53 0.14 9.81 4.40
C TRP A 53 1.46 9.67 3.68
N LEU A 54 1.47 9.04 2.49
CA LEU A 54 2.69 8.88 1.71
C LEU A 54 3.25 10.22 1.25
N SER A 55 2.38 11.18 0.91
CA SER A 55 2.78 12.56 0.60
C SER A 55 3.46 13.24 1.79
N GLN A 56 2.85 13.17 2.98
CA GLN A 56 3.43 13.73 4.21
C GLN A 56 4.79 13.10 4.56
N PHE A 57 4.93 11.78 4.44
CA PHE A 57 6.21 11.12 4.71
C PHE A 57 7.26 11.42 3.65
N ALA A 58 6.89 11.47 2.38
CA ALA A 58 7.79 11.85 1.29
C ALA A 58 8.35 13.26 1.50
N GLU A 59 7.51 14.21 1.92
CA GLU A 59 7.94 15.57 2.27
C GLU A 59 8.85 15.58 3.49
N LEU A 60 8.42 14.96 4.60
CA LEU A 60 9.14 14.96 5.87
C LEU A 60 10.54 14.31 5.76
N LEU A 61 10.66 13.26 4.96
CA LEU A 61 11.91 12.53 4.76
C LEU A 61 12.77 13.06 3.60
N GLY A 62 12.23 13.99 2.79
CA GLY A 62 12.87 14.46 1.58
C GLY A 62 13.02 13.37 0.51
N GLN A 63 12.09 12.43 0.46
CA GLN A 63 12.10 11.23 -0.39
C GLN A 63 10.87 11.21 -1.33
N PRO A 64 10.83 12.04 -2.39
CA PRO A 64 9.71 12.08 -3.32
C PRO A 64 9.51 10.77 -4.11
N GLU A 65 10.53 9.89 -4.12
CA GLU A 65 10.45 8.55 -4.70
C GLU A 65 9.40 7.67 -4.02
N ILE A 66 9.09 7.89 -2.74
CA ILE A 66 8.06 7.14 -2.01
C ILE A 66 6.72 7.28 -2.73
N LEU A 67 6.30 8.53 -2.98
CA LEU A 67 5.00 8.82 -3.59
C LEU A 67 4.97 8.41 -5.07
N SER A 68 6.02 8.74 -5.82
CA SER A 68 6.07 8.44 -7.26
C SER A 68 6.13 6.93 -7.57
N GLN A 69 6.83 6.13 -6.76
CA GLN A 69 6.83 4.67 -6.91
C GLN A 69 5.46 4.07 -6.58
N TYR A 70 4.83 4.51 -5.49
CA TYR A 70 3.49 4.08 -5.13
C TYR A 70 2.47 4.38 -6.26
N GLN A 71 2.46 5.62 -6.77
CA GLN A 71 1.57 6.05 -7.85
C GLN A 71 1.80 5.23 -9.13
N ALA A 72 3.05 4.93 -9.47
CA ALA A 72 3.38 4.11 -10.64
C ALA A 72 2.81 2.68 -10.53
N ILE A 73 2.91 2.06 -9.35
CA ILE A 73 2.35 0.72 -9.10
C ILE A 73 0.82 0.79 -9.13
N GLN A 74 0.21 1.74 -8.42
CA GLN A 74 -1.24 1.92 -8.35
C GLN A 74 -1.85 2.12 -9.75
N SER A 75 -1.26 3.00 -10.56
CA SER A 75 -1.75 3.31 -11.91
C SER A 75 -1.66 2.09 -12.82
N ARG A 76 -0.58 1.31 -12.71
CA ARG A 76 -0.40 0.08 -13.47
C ARG A 76 -1.44 -0.98 -13.11
N ILE A 77 -1.76 -1.14 -11.83
CA ILE A 77 -2.79 -2.08 -11.36
C ILE A 77 -4.17 -1.62 -11.81
N ALA A 78 -4.51 -0.34 -11.64
CA ALA A 78 -5.79 0.23 -12.07
C ALA A 78 -6.00 0.04 -13.58
N ALA A 79 -4.97 0.32 -14.40
CA ALA A 79 -5.04 0.11 -15.85
C ALA A 79 -5.18 -1.36 -16.26
N ALA A 80 -4.62 -2.30 -15.48
CA ALA A 80 -4.78 -3.73 -15.74
C ALA A 80 -6.18 -4.24 -15.38
N ARG A 81 -6.76 -3.75 -14.27
CA ARG A 81 -8.11 -4.12 -13.82
C ARG A 81 -9.21 -3.51 -14.70
N GLY A 82 -9.07 -2.25 -15.12
CA GLY A 82 -10.02 -1.59 -16.02
C GLY A 82 -10.04 -2.12 -17.47
N LYS A 83 -9.12 -3.01 -17.84
CA LYS A 83 -9.14 -3.76 -19.12
C LYS A 83 -9.78 -5.14 -19.01
N ALA A 84 -10.01 -5.62 -17.79
CA ALA A 84 -10.59 -6.94 -17.50
C ALA A 84 -12.12 -6.89 -17.31
N GLU A 85 -12.70 -5.69 -17.30
CA GLU A 85 -14.15 -5.40 -17.33
C GLU A 85 -14.59 -5.03 -18.75
#